data_AF-A0A0Q0XEN7-F1
#
_entry.id   AF-A0A0Q0XEN7-F1
#
_cell.length_a   1.000
_cell.length_b   1.000
_cell.length_c   1.000
_cell.angle_alpha   90.00
_cell.angle_beta   90.00
_cell.angle_gamma   90.00
#
_symmetry.space_group_name_H-M   'P 1'
#
loop_
_entity.id
_entity.type
_entity.pdbx_description
1 polymer ?
#
loop_
_entity_poly.entity_id
_entity_poly.type
_entity_poly.pdbx_seq_one_letter_code
_entity_poly.pdbx_strand_id
1 'polypeptide(L)'
;MGRRPARPVVRSPAGVPRGLDPAVLDVVPVPAGLWARAPGMVPPAPDEPALHALPPRSGGIGVIVGAPGEPVPDVTAVAELLRAMPAADPDGIHVVRYGADPADGPCLPQRLADRLDRPVLAQHGLLLTGADGWPRVTAIDLGRGGWWHPLAEQSVYPPAGPPRAVRWRAPAPRLTDLGGGYYRLLDDWLVQVVPAGIALRHAGWPADPDVDAVPHDPGRFDLLLDAPAAGLAAGLTDGLLTALGRLADALPGPARLRLRVVLPADLAEGQALRLRWAVPAPQQARSGASTTTPADSARPAGELPAGEGPVGELPVEEEPVEDRPEDEWWMTSAVVGGDSGVTPEVTPEVAAEVAAEVAAEAEGRPPPAASGAPGTAEAPPGPPTDDVPTGPIPVPATLLAVTREGRMQLVRPSPVVVGRPPER
;
A
#
# COMPACT_ATOMS: atom_id res chain seq x y z
N MET A 1 20.48 -30.79 16.09
CA MET A 1 19.95 -30.95 14.72
C MET A 1 18.45 -30.70 14.76
N GLY A 2 17.99 -29.48 14.47
CA GLY A 2 16.57 -29.14 14.49
C GLY A 2 15.85 -29.79 13.30
N ARG A 3 14.81 -30.58 13.56
CA ARG A 3 13.96 -31.16 12.51
C ARG A 3 13.33 -30.01 11.72
N ARG A 4 13.63 -29.94 10.43
CA ARG A 4 12.97 -29.02 9.49
C ARG A 4 11.47 -29.34 9.54
N PRO A 5 10.58 -28.38 9.82
CA PRO A 5 9.14 -28.64 9.81
C PRO A 5 8.74 -29.21 8.45
N ALA A 6 7.94 -30.28 8.47
CA ALA A 6 7.46 -30.91 7.26
C ALA A 6 6.70 -29.87 6.43
N ARG A 7 7.09 -29.68 5.17
CA ARG A 7 6.35 -28.83 4.24
C ARG A 7 4.91 -29.34 4.19
N PRO A 8 3.89 -28.50 4.48
CA PRO A 8 2.51 -28.91 4.29
C PRO A 8 2.34 -29.35 2.83
N VAL A 9 1.70 -30.50 2.64
CA VAL A 9 1.39 -31.03 1.31
C VAL A 9 0.47 -30.01 0.66
N VAL A 10 1.00 -29.24 -0.29
CA VAL A 10 0.23 -28.29 -1.10
C VAL A 10 -0.78 -29.13 -1.87
N ARG A 11 -2.07 -29.02 -1.51
CA ARG A 11 -3.15 -29.62 -2.30
C ARG A 11 -3.04 -29.06 -3.71
N SER A 12 -3.24 -29.93 -4.71
CA SER A 12 -3.25 -29.53 -6.12
C SER A 12 -4.08 -28.25 -6.32
N PRO A 13 -3.65 -27.34 -7.22
CA PRO A 13 -4.39 -26.12 -7.50
C PRO A 13 -5.84 -26.49 -7.82
N ALA A 14 -6.78 -25.75 -7.23
CA ALA A 14 -8.21 -25.96 -7.47
C ALA A 14 -8.42 -26.05 -8.99
N GLY A 15 -8.97 -27.17 -9.46
CA GLY A 15 -9.33 -27.30 -10.87
C GLY A 15 -10.36 -26.24 -11.23
N VAL A 16 -10.26 -25.66 -12.42
CA VAL A 16 -11.28 -24.73 -12.92
C VAL A 16 -12.64 -25.42 -12.89
N PRO A 17 -13.67 -24.84 -12.23
CA PRO A 17 -15.00 -25.44 -12.21
C PRO A 17 -15.50 -25.72 -13.63
N ARG A 18 -16.06 -26.91 -13.84
CA ARG A 18 -16.62 -27.28 -15.16
C ARG A 18 -17.84 -26.41 -15.46
N GLY A 19 -17.97 -25.99 -16.72
CA GLY A 19 -19.16 -25.26 -17.21
C GLY A 19 -19.06 -23.74 -17.20
N LEU A 20 -17.90 -23.16 -16.84
CA LEU A 20 -17.64 -21.74 -17.09
C LEU A 20 -17.32 -21.53 -18.56
N ASP A 21 -18.05 -20.61 -19.20
CA ASP A 21 -17.83 -20.24 -20.59
C ASP A 21 -16.62 -19.31 -20.71
N PRO A 22 -15.53 -19.71 -21.39
CA PRO A 22 -14.35 -18.87 -21.59
C PRO A 22 -14.66 -17.61 -22.42
N ALA A 23 -15.79 -17.57 -23.14
CA ALA A 23 -16.24 -16.35 -23.82
C ALA A 23 -16.75 -15.26 -22.85
N VAL A 24 -17.02 -15.62 -21.59
CA VAL A 24 -17.53 -14.72 -20.56
C VAL A 24 -16.46 -14.38 -19.51
N LEU A 25 -15.61 -15.35 -19.16
CA LEU A 25 -14.56 -15.19 -18.16
C LEU A 25 -13.35 -16.06 -18.49
N ASP A 26 -12.18 -15.46 -18.64
CA ASP A 26 -10.91 -16.20 -18.78
C ASP A 26 -10.41 -16.60 -17.38
N VAL A 27 -10.21 -17.89 -17.12
CA VAL A 27 -9.81 -18.41 -15.80
C VAL A 27 -8.54 -19.23 -15.92
N VAL A 28 -7.48 -18.73 -15.28
CA VAL A 28 -6.15 -19.34 -15.27
C VAL A 28 -5.85 -19.92 -13.89
N PRO A 29 -5.47 -21.20 -13.75
CA PRO A 29 -5.00 -21.73 -12.48
C PRO A 29 -3.62 -21.13 -12.14
N VAL A 30 -3.46 -20.69 -10.90
CA VAL A 30 -2.23 -20.07 -10.38
C VAL A 30 -1.88 -20.66 -9.01
N PRO A 31 -0.64 -20.48 -8.50
CA PRO A 31 -0.28 -21.03 -7.19
C PRO A 31 -1.20 -20.55 -6.05
N ALA A 32 -1.70 -19.31 -6.11
CA ALA A 32 -2.64 -18.77 -5.14
C ALA A 32 -4.08 -19.32 -5.23
N GLY A 33 -4.41 -20.07 -6.28
CA GLY A 33 -5.76 -20.56 -6.56
C GLY A 33 -6.17 -20.33 -8.02
N LEU A 34 -7.12 -19.45 -8.25
CA LEU A 34 -7.64 -19.12 -9.59
C LEU A 34 -7.41 -17.64 -9.90
N TRP A 35 -7.14 -17.33 -11.16
CA TRP A 35 -7.07 -15.97 -11.66
C TRP A 35 -8.14 -15.76 -12.73
N ALA A 36 -9.13 -14.93 -12.41
CA ALA A 36 -10.26 -14.57 -13.25
C ALA A 36 -10.00 -13.22 -13.96
N ARG A 37 -10.01 -13.25 -15.29
CA ARG A 37 -9.73 -12.10 -16.18
C ARG A 37 -10.91 -11.87 -17.11
N ALA A 38 -10.92 -10.70 -17.75
CA ALA A 38 -11.87 -10.43 -18.82
C ALA A 38 -11.70 -11.44 -19.97
N PRO A 39 -12.75 -11.74 -20.76
CA PRO A 39 -12.64 -12.68 -21.86
C PRO A 39 -11.77 -12.13 -23.00
N GLY A 40 -11.10 -13.01 -23.73
CA GLY A 40 -10.30 -12.66 -24.92
C GLY A 40 -8.95 -12.01 -24.60
N MET A 41 -8.51 -12.05 -23.35
CA MET A 41 -7.20 -11.52 -22.97
C MET A 41 -6.06 -12.41 -23.49
N VAL A 42 -4.94 -11.79 -23.82
CA VAL A 42 -3.71 -12.50 -24.23
C VAL A 42 -3.21 -13.35 -23.06
N PRO A 43 -2.66 -14.55 -23.30
CA PRO A 43 -2.01 -15.33 -22.27
C PRO A 43 -1.02 -14.49 -21.46
N PRO A 44 -1.00 -14.62 -20.13
CA PRO A 44 -0.11 -13.82 -19.30
C PRO A 44 1.36 -14.13 -19.60
N ALA A 45 2.20 -13.12 -19.50
CA ALA A 45 3.64 -13.29 -19.62
C ALA A 45 4.18 -14.14 -18.44
N PRO A 46 5.28 -14.89 -18.60
CA PRO A 46 5.81 -15.76 -17.53
C PRO A 46 6.21 -15.02 -16.23
N ASP A 47 6.55 -13.74 -16.33
CA ASP A 47 6.91 -12.86 -15.22
C ASP A 47 5.71 -12.14 -14.59
N GLU A 48 4.49 -12.42 -15.07
CA GLU A 48 3.27 -11.84 -14.56
C GLU A 48 3.09 -12.10 -13.05
N PRO A 49 2.97 -11.06 -12.20
CA PRO A 49 2.91 -11.21 -10.75
C PRO A 49 1.81 -12.16 -10.24
N ALA A 50 0.67 -12.25 -10.93
CA ALA A 50 -0.40 -13.17 -10.57
C ALA A 50 0.02 -14.65 -10.65
N LEU A 51 0.96 -15.01 -11.55
CA LEU A 51 1.52 -16.36 -11.67
C LEU A 51 2.45 -16.73 -10.50
N HIS A 52 2.95 -15.73 -9.77
CA HIS A 52 3.86 -15.89 -8.63
C HIS A 52 3.17 -15.61 -7.28
N ALA A 53 1.86 -15.32 -7.30
CA ALA A 53 1.09 -15.05 -6.10
C ALA A 53 1.02 -16.28 -5.19
N LEU A 54 1.21 -16.06 -3.90
CA LEU A 54 1.13 -17.08 -2.85
C LEU A 54 -0.33 -17.26 -2.41
N PRO A 55 -0.73 -18.49 -1.97
CA PRO A 55 -2.02 -18.72 -1.36
C PRO A 55 -2.30 -17.79 -0.16
N PRO A 56 -3.57 -17.43 0.10
CA PRO A 56 -3.95 -16.71 1.30
C PRO A 56 -3.40 -17.37 2.58
N ARG A 57 -2.96 -16.54 3.55
CA ARG A 57 -2.34 -17.03 4.80
C ARG A 57 -3.28 -17.87 5.68
N SER A 58 -4.58 -17.73 5.50
CA SER A 58 -5.63 -18.52 6.16
C SER A 58 -5.66 -19.98 5.70
N GLY A 59 -4.97 -20.34 4.61
CA GLY A 59 -5.09 -21.63 3.96
C GLY A 59 -6.33 -21.75 3.04
N GLY A 60 -7.07 -20.65 2.85
CA GLY A 60 -8.19 -20.55 1.92
C GLY A 60 -7.76 -20.55 0.45
N ILE A 61 -8.74 -20.54 -0.45
CA ILE A 61 -8.52 -20.44 -1.90
C ILE A 61 -8.57 -18.96 -2.30
N GLY A 62 -7.50 -18.47 -2.95
CA GLY A 62 -7.49 -17.15 -3.56
C GLY A 62 -8.13 -17.17 -4.94
N VAL A 63 -9.06 -16.24 -5.18
CA VAL A 63 -9.56 -15.90 -6.51
C VAL A 63 -9.06 -14.51 -6.85
N ILE A 64 -7.98 -14.43 -7.61
CA ILE A 64 -7.43 -13.18 -8.15
C ILE A 64 -8.40 -12.69 -9.22
N VAL A 65 -8.81 -11.42 -9.15
CA VAL A 65 -9.75 -10.85 -10.12
C VAL A 65 -9.12 -9.64 -10.81
N GLY A 66 -9.15 -9.65 -12.14
CA GLY A 66 -8.62 -8.60 -13.00
C GLY A 66 -7.10 -8.61 -13.11
N ALA A 67 -6.57 -7.64 -13.84
CA ALA A 67 -5.17 -7.27 -13.84
C ALA A 67 -5.03 -5.76 -14.05
N PRO A 68 -3.91 -5.15 -13.66
CA PRO A 68 -3.62 -3.77 -13.96
C PRO A 68 -3.68 -3.51 -15.48
N GLY A 69 -4.36 -2.45 -15.89
CA GLY A 69 -4.51 -2.07 -17.31
C GLY A 69 -5.52 -2.91 -18.10
N GLU A 70 -6.05 -4.00 -17.52
CA GLU A 70 -7.11 -4.79 -18.14
C GLU A 70 -8.50 -4.26 -17.77
N PRO A 71 -9.52 -4.51 -18.62
CA PRO A 71 -10.91 -4.29 -18.23
C PRO A 71 -11.26 -5.12 -16.99
N VAL A 72 -12.08 -4.54 -16.11
CA VAL A 72 -12.59 -5.26 -14.93
C VAL A 72 -13.51 -6.39 -15.39
N PRO A 73 -13.31 -7.64 -14.93
CA PRO A 73 -14.17 -8.76 -15.30
C PRO A 73 -15.63 -8.54 -14.92
N ASP A 74 -16.55 -9.17 -15.66
CA ASP A 74 -17.98 -9.08 -15.36
C ASP A 74 -18.30 -9.65 -13.97
N VAL A 75 -18.98 -8.85 -13.15
CA VAL A 75 -19.32 -9.22 -11.76
C VAL A 75 -20.22 -10.45 -11.70
N THR A 76 -21.15 -10.61 -12.65
CA THR A 76 -22.05 -11.77 -12.65
C THR A 76 -21.25 -13.04 -12.92
N ALA A 77 -20.36 -13.02 -13.90
CA ALA A 77 -19.49 -14.14 -14.24
C ALA A 77 -18.58 -14.54 -13.07
N VAL A 78 -17.96 -13.55 -12.40
CA VAL A 78 -17.14 -13.81 -11.20
C VAL A 78 -18.00 -14.37 -10.06
N ALA A 79 -19.22 -13.88 -9.86
CA ALA A 79 -20.13 -14.43 -8.85
C ALA A 79 -20.50 -15.89 -9.15
N GLU A 80 -20.76 -16.26 -10.41
CA GLU A 80 -21.02 -17.66 -10.78
C GLU A 80 -19.79 -18.56 -10.54
N LEU A 81 -18.59 -18.08 -10.86
CA LEU A 81 -17.34 -18.78 -10.52
C LEU A 81 -17.26 -19.04 -9.01
N LEU A 82 -17.51 -18.02 -8.18
CA LEU A 82 -17.47 -18.15 -6.72
C LEU A 82 -18.55 -19.09 -6.16
N ARG A 83 -19.72 -19.19 -6.80
CA ARG A 83 -20.77 -20.17 -6.42
C ARG A 83 -20.41 -21.59 -6.83
N ALA A 84 -19.73 -21.75 -7.96
CA ALA A 84 -19.32 -23.05 -8.47
C ALA A 84 -18.12 -23.66 -7.71
N MET A 85 -17.43 -22.87 -6.89
CA MET A 85 -16.29 -23.35 -6.12
C MET A 85 -16.72 -24.31 -5.00
N PRO A 86 -16.06 -25.48 -4.89
CA PRO A 86 -16.33 -26.48 -3.87
C PRO A 86 -15.67 -26.06 -2.54
N ALA A 87 -16.09 -24.95 -1.96
CA ALA A 87 -15.61 -24.56 -0.65
C ALA A 87 -16.46 -25.25 0.41
N ALA A 88 -15.84 -26.12 1.22
CA ALA A 88 -16.45 -26.66 2.44
C ALA A 88 -16.76 -25.54 3.44
N ASP A 89 -16.04 -24.41 3.32
CA ASP A 89 -16.25 -23.18 4.08
C ASP A 89 -16.28 -21.98 3.10
N PRO A 90 -17.44 -21.34 2.89
CA PRO A 90 -17.57 -20.12 2.10
C PRO A 90 -16.61 -19.01 2.53
N ASP A 91 -16.25 -18.94 3.81
CA ASP A 91 -15.35 -17.94 4.37
C ASP A 91 -13.88 -18.24 4.04
N GLY A 92 -13.61 -19.45 3.53
CA GLY A 92 -12.32 -19.86 3.00
C GLY A 92 -12.00 -19.32 1.59
N ILE A 93 -12.89 -18.55 0.95
CA ILE A 93 -12.62 -17.95 -0.37
C ILE A 93 -12.21 -16.48 -0.22
N HIS A 94 -11.02 -16.15 -0.73
CA HIS A 94 -10.50 -14.78 -0.71
C HIS A 94 -10.60 -14.17 -2.11
N VAL A 95 -11.33 -13.07 -2.25
CA VAL A 95 -11.33 -12.27 -3.50
C VAL A 95 -10.11 -11.35 -3.49
N VAL A 96 -9.09 -11.68 -4.28
CA VAL A 96 -7.84 -10.93 -4.35
C VAL A 96 -7.93 -9.91 -5.48
N ARG A 97 -7.93 -8.61 -5.14
CA ARG A 97 -7.97 -7.55 -6.16
C ARG A 97 -6.60 -7.40 -6.82
N TYR A 98 -6.59 -7.45 -8.14
CA TYR A 98 -5.41 -7.19 -8.95
C TYR A 98 -5.73 -6.14 -10.03
N GLY A 99 -5.18 -4.94 -9.87
CA GLY A 99 -5.58 -3.75 -10.62
C GLY A 99 -6.52 -2.83 -9.84
N ALA A 100 -6.98 -1.77 -10.47
CA ALA A 100 -7.89 -0.79 -9.89
C ALA A 100 -9.35 -1.20 -10.05
N ASP A 101 -10.20 -0.76 -9.13
CA ASP A 101 -11.65 -0.77 -9.30
C ASP A 101 -12.10 0.39 -10.22
N PRO A 102 -13.28 0.27 -10.86
CA PRO A 102 -13.83 1.38 -11.64
C PRO A 102 -14.01 2.61 -10.73
N ALA A 103 -13.78 3.81 -11.29
CA ALA A 103 -13.91 5.06 -10.53
C ALA A 103 -15.37 5.36 -10.13
N ASP A 104 -16.33 4.86 -10.91
CA ASP A 104 -17.75 5.10 -10.71
C ASP A 104 -18.44 3.88 -10.09
N GLY A 105 -19.14 4.11 -8.98
CA GLY A 105 -19.97 3.12 -8.30
C GLY A 105 -19.25 2.27 -7.24
N PRO A 106 -19.94 1.25 -6.69
CA PRO A 106 -19.38 0.38 -5.68
C PRO A 106 -18.23 -0.47 -6.25
N CYS A 107 -17.23 -0.73 -5.39
CA CYS A 107 -16.08 -1.55 -5.74
C CYS A 107 -16.47 -3.01 -6.05
N LEU A 108 -15.61 -3.74 -6.76
CA LEU A 108 -15.88 -5.13 -7.14
C LEU A 108 -16.26 -6.02 -5.94
N PRO A 109 -15.53 -6.02 -4.80
CA PRO A 109 -15.90 -6.83 -3.65
C PRO A 109 -17.29 -6.53 -3.10
N GLN A 110 -17.70 -5.26 -3.04
CA GLN A 110 -19.03 -4.88 -2.58
C GLN A 110 -20.10 -5.40 -3.55
N ARG A 111 -19.90 -5.20 -4.86
CA ARG A 111 -20.82 -5.71 -5.89
C ARG A 111 -20.97 -7.23 -5.83
N LEU A 112 -19.90 -7.94 -5.50
CA LEU A 112 -19.94 -9.39 -5.29
C LEU A 112 -20.70 -9.75 -4.01
N ALA A 113 -20.49 -9.04 -2.91
CA ALA A 113 -21.21 -9.27 -1.66
C ALA A 113 -22.73 -9.09 -1.85
N ASP A 114 -23.13 -8.00 -2.48
CA ASP A 114 -24.54 -7.70 -2.80
C ASP A 114 -25.14 -8.77 -3.72
N ARG A 115 -24.39 -9.23 -4.73
CA ARG A 115 -24.87 -10.20 -5.72
C ARG A 115 -24.94 -11.63 -5.17
N LEU A 116 -24.04 -11.97 -4.24
CA LEU A 116 -23.99 -13.28 -3.58
C LEU A 116 -24.88 -13.32 -2.33
N ASP A 117 -25.38 -12.17 -1.88
CA ASP A 117 -26.14 -12.00 -0.63
C ASP A 117 -25.42 -12.60 0.57
N ARG A 118 -24.10 -12.42 0.62
CA ARG A 118 -23.24 -12.86 1.74
C ARG A 118 -21.97 -12.01 1.83
N PRO A 119 -21.31 -11.98 3.00
CA PRO A 119 -20.04 -11.28 3.14
C PRO A 119 -18.97 -11.80 2.18
N VAL A 120 -18.15 -10.89 1.66
CA VAL A 120 -16.99 -11.22 0.82
C VAL A 120 -15.71 -10.76 1.51
N LEU A 121 -14.79 -11.70 1.73
CA LEU A 121 -13.44 -11.38 2.22
C LEU A 121 -12.55 -10.99 1.04
N ALA A 122 -12.15 -9.72 1.00
CA ALA A 122 -11.28 -9.19 -0.04
C ALA A 122 -9.84 -8.99 0.46
N GLN A 123 -8.87 -9.24 -0.42
CA GLN A 123 -7.47 -8.87 -0.23
C GLN A 123 -7.09 -7.75 -1.21
N HIS A 124 -6.51 -6.68 -0.68
CA HIS A 124 -6.21 -5.45 -1.45
C HIS A 124 -4.83 -5.52 -2.12
N GLY A 125 -4.60 -6.53 -2.94
CA GLY A 125 -3.33 -6.75 -3.64
C GLY A 125 -2.89 -8.20 -3.60
N LEU A 126 -1.82 -8.52 -4.33
CA LEU A 126 -1.29 -9.89 -4.42
C LEU A 126 -0.41 -10.20 -3.21
N LEU A 127 -0.55 -11.41 -2.64
CA LEU A 127 0.40 -11.88 -1.63
C LEU A 127 1.65 -12.38 -2.35
N LEU A 128 2.73 -11.62 -2.31
CA LEU A 128 3.98 -11.91 -3.02
C LEU A 128 5.13 -12.07 -2.03
N THR A 129 6.17 -12.80 -2.43
CA THR A 129 7.43 -12.83 -1.70
C THR A 129 8.15 -11.49 -1.88
N GLY A 130 8.38 -10.76 -0.78
CA GLY A 130 9.16 -9.53 -0.79
C GLY A 130 10.63 -9.78 -1.10
N ALA A 131 11.39 -8.71 -1.36
CA ALA A 131 12.84 -8.79 -1.57
C ALA A 131 13.59 -9.36 -0.36
N ASP A 132 13.00 -9.28 0.83
CA ASP A 132 13.48 -9.86 2.08
C ASP A 132 13.09 -11.34 2.26
N GLY A 133 12.43 -11.95 1.27
CA GLY A 133 11.93 -13.32 1.34
C GLY A 133 10.63 -13.48 2.12
N TRP A 134 10.08 -12.41 2.71
CA TRP A 134 8.86 -12.49 3.51
C TRP A 134 7.61 -12.24 2.66
N PRO A 135 6.54 -13.02 2.83
CA PRO A 135 5.29 -12.79 2.09
C PRO A 135 4.68 -11.44 2.51
N ARG A 136 4.23 -10.62 1.56
CA ARG A 136 3.59 -9.31 1.81
C ARG A 136 2.48 -9.04 0.79
N VAL A 137 1.36 -8.48 1.26
CA VAL A 137 0.31 -8.00 0.34
C VAL A 137 0.85 -6.79 -0.41
N THR A 138 0.80 -6.85 -1.73
CA THR A 138 1.44 -5.92 -2.64
C THR A 138 0.43 -5.44 -3.67
N ALA A 139 0.15 -4.13 -3.64
CA ALA A 139 -0.61 -3.44 -4.66
C ALA A 139 0.34 -3.02 -5.79
N ILE A 140 -0.07 -3.28 -7.03
CA ILE A 140 0.73 -3.06 -8.23
C ILE A 140 0.07 -1.96 -9.05
N ASP A 141 0.78 -0.86 -9.23
CA ASP A 141 0.39 0.27 -10.07
C ASP A 141 1.29 0.35 -11.30
N LEU A 142 0.72 0.07 -12.48
CA LEU A 142 1.44 0.16 -13.75
C LEU A 142 1.79 1.60 -14.12
N GLY A 143 0.99 2.59 -13.70
CA GLY A 143 1.20 3.99 -14.08
C GLY A 143 2.45 4.60 -13.45
N ARG A 144 2.84 4.12 -12.27
CA ARG A 144 4.06 4.57 -11.57
C ARG A 144 5.17 3.51 -11.53
N GLY A 145 4.99 2.39 -12.24
CA GLY A 145 5.94 1.27 -12.28
C GLY A 145 6.32 0.76 -10.88
N GLY A 146 5.39 0.88 -9.92
CA GLY A 146 5.74 0.86 -8.51
C GLY A 146 4.84 -0.06 -7.72
N TRP A 147 5.48 -0.93 -6.93
CA TRP A 147 4.82 -1.79 -5.96
C TRP A 147 4.78 -1.09 -4.62
N TRP A 148 3.69 -1.29 -3.87
CA TRP A 148 3.63 -0.84 -2.49
C TRP A 148 2.71 -1.74 -1.68
N HIS A 149 2.75 -1.57 -0.37
CA HIS A 149 1.99 -2.40 0.54
C HIS A 149 0.85 -1.55 1.13
N PRO A 150 -0.43 -1.90 0.89
CA PRO A 150 -1.56 -1.20 1.48
C PRO A 150 -1.62 -1.40 3.00
N LEU A 151 -2.22 -0.44 3.72
CA LEU A 151 -2.40 -0.56 5.16
C LEU A 151 -3.50 -1.55 5.49
N ALA A 152 -4.66 -1.46 4.83
CA ALA A 152 -5.67 -2.51 4.84
C ALA A 152 -5.20 -3.66 3.93
N GLU A 153 -4.78 -4.78 4.53
CA GLU A 153 -4.39 -5.97 3.77
C GLU A 153 -5.62 -6.76 3.34
N GLN A 154 -6.60 -6.90 4.25
CA GLN A 154 -7.86 -7.59 4.00
C GLN A 154 -9.05 -6.85 4.62
N SER A 155 -10.19 -6.93 3.95
CA SER A 155 -11.46 -6.37 4.43
C SER A 155 -12.61 -7.31 4.16
N VAL A 156 -13.59 -7.33 5.06
CA VAL A 156 -14.88 -8.00 4.85
C VAL A 156 -15.87 -6.98 4.32
N TYR A 157 -16.53 -7.33 3.22
CA TYR A 157 -17.58 -6.55 2.57
C TYR A 157 -18.93 -7.22 2.86
N PRO A 158 -19.74 -6.70 3.80
CA PRO A 158 -21.08 -7.21 4.03
C PRO A 158 -22.04 -6.78 2.90
N PRO A 159 -23.10 -7.56 2.61
CA PRO A 159 -24.16 -7.11 1.70
C PRO A 159 -24.78 -5.80 2.18
N ALA A 160 -24.94 -4.83 1.28
CA ALA A 160 -25.54 -3.52 1.53
C ALA A 160 -24.92 -2.71 2.70
N GLY A 161 -23.67 -2.99 3.09
CA GLY A 161 -23.00 -2.31 4.20
C GLY A 161 -21.57 -1.88 3.86
N PRO A 162 -20.97 -0.98 4.66
CA PRO A 162 -19.61 -0.53 4.43
C PRO A 162 -18.59 -1.64 4.74
N PRO A 163 -17.45 -1.67 4.03
CA PRO A 163 -16.41 -2.64 4.31
C PRO A 163 -15.75 -2.40 5.67
N ARG A 164 -15.23 -3.48 6.25
CA ARG A 164 -14.48 -3.44 7.51
C ARG A 164 -13.12 -4.07 7.32
N ALA A 165 -12.05 -3.36 7.64
CA ALA A 165 -10.71 -3.94 7.68
C ALA A 165 -10.65 -5.03 8.76
N VAL A 166 -10.25 -6.25 8.37
CA VAL A 166 -10.07 -7.38 9.30
C VAL A 166 -8.61 -7.74 9.47
N ARG A 167 -7.76 -7.27 8.54
CA ARG A 167 -6.31 -7.40 8.63
C ARG A 167 -5.68 -6.11 8.12
N TRP A 168 -4.86 -5.50 8.95
CA TRP A 168 -4.20 -4.24 8.61
C TRP A 168 -2.82 -4.12 9.25
N ARG A 169 -2.09 -3.08 8.84
CA ARG A 169 -0.85 -2.61 9.46
C ARG A 169 -1.07 -1.23 10.05
N ALA A 170 -0.35 -0.94 11.14
CA ALA A 170 -0.38 0.39 11.76
C ALA A 170 0.05 1.48 10.75
N PRO A 171 -0.68 2.61 10.64
CA PRO A 171 -0.33 3.67 9.71
C PRO A 171 1.03 4.31 9.98
N ALA A 172 1.37 4.48 11.25
CA ALA A 172 2.60 5.08 11.71
C ALA A 172 3.03 4.46 13.04
N PRO A 173 4.34 4.45 13.34
CA PRO A 173 4.81 4.03 14.65
C PRO A 173 4.26 4.95 15.76
N ARG A 174 4.11 4.40 16.97
CA ARG A 174 3.71 5.12 18.20
C ARG A 174 2.26 5.62 18.25
N LEU A 175 1.45 5.34 17.24
CA LEU A 175 0.00 5.51 17.38
C LEU A 175 -0.53 4.50 18.40
N THR A 176 -1.42 4.95 19.29
CA THR A 176 -2.05 4.07 20.27
C THR A 176 -3.17 3.30 19.57
N ASP A 177 -3.04 1.98 19.47
CA ASP A 177 -4.06 1.10 18.94
C ASP A 177 -5.27 1.04 19.89
N LEU A 178 -6.46 1.24 19.33
CA LEU A 178 -7.75 1.18 20.03
C LEU A 178 -8.57 -0.05 19.62
N GLY A 179 -8.02 -0.93 18.77
CA GLY A 179 -8.70 -2.08 18.20
C GLY A 179 -9.46 -1.76 16.91
N GLY A 180 -9.79 -2.80 16.13
CA GLY A 180 -10.62 -2.67 14.93
C GLY A 180 -10.06 -1.75 13.84
N GLY A 181 -8.75 -1.51 13.83
CA GLY A 181 -8.09 -0.59 12.88
C GLY A 181 -8.15 0.88 13.29
N TYR A 182 -8.62 1.19 14.49
CA TYR A 182 -8.64 2.54 15.05
C TYR A 182 -7.38 2.85 15.83
N TYR A 183 -6.88 4.06 15.66
CA TYR A 183 -5.70 4.58 16.32
C TYR A 183 -5.97 5.97 16.86
N ARG A 184 -5.50 6.28 18.07
CA ARG A 184 -5.59 7.64 18.61
C ARG A 184 -4.55 8.55 17.95
N LEU A 185 -5.00 9.68 17.40
CA LEU A 185 -4.12 10.71 16.84
C LEU A 185 -3.88 11.84 17.85
N LEU A 186 -4.95 12.49 18.32
CA LEU A 186 -4.90 13.60 19.27
C LEU A 186 -6.27 13.82 19.91
N ASP A 187 -6.35 13.89 21.24
CA ASP A 187 -7.61 14.06 21.96
C ASP A 187 -8.69 13.06 21.48
N ASP A 188 -9.86 13.56 21.05
CA ASP A 188 -10.97 12.79 20.49
C ASP A 188 -10.84 12.49 18.99
N TRP A 189 -9.72 12.85 18.36
CA TRP A 189 -9.44 12.55 16.96
C TRP A 189 -8.74 11.20 16.79
N LEU A 190 -9.35 10.39 15.94
CA LEU A 190 -8.98 9.02 15.64
C LEU A 190 -8.60 8.88 14.17
N VAL A 191 -7.75 7.91 13.88
CA VAL A 191 -7.40 7.47 12.54
C VAL A 191 -7.86 6.03 12.40
N GLN A 192 -8.73 5.76 11.44
CA GLN A 192 -9.16 4.41 11.10
C GLN A 192 -8.49 3.95 9.81
N VAL A 193 -8.00 2.71 9.79
CA VAL A 193 -7.56 2.07 8.54
C VAL A 193 -8.78 1.60 7.74
N VAL A 194 -8.85 2.03 6.48
CA VAL A 194 -9.93 1.70 5.52
C VAL A 194 -9.31 1.18 4.21
N PRO A 195 -10.07 0.52 3.31
CA PRO A 195 -9.51 -0.04 2.07
C PRO A 195 -8.70 0.94 1.21
N ALA A 196 -9.15 2.19 1.08
CA ALA A 196 -8.50 3.24 0.29
C ALA A 196 -7.27 3.89 0.98
N GLY A 197 -7.07 3.68 2.28
CA GLY A 197 -6.01 4.34 3.05
C GLY A 197 -6.37 4.51 4.52
N ILE A 198 -6.52 5.76 4.96
CA ILE A 198 -6.90 6.11 6.33
C ILE A 198 -8.01 7.17 6.36
N ALA A 199 -8.90 7.05 7.34
CA ALA A 199 -9.94 8.03 7.62
C ALA A 199 -9.65 8.74 8.95
N LEU A 200 -9.61 10.08 8.93
CA LEU A 200 -9.60 10.91 10.13
C LEU A 200 -11.02 11.08 10.64
N ARG A 201 -11.27 10.73 11.90
CA ARG A 201 -12.58 10.69 12.53
C ARG A 201 -12.56 11.41 13.87
N HIS A 202 -13.69 11.95 14.28
CA HIS A 202 -13.89 12.43 15.65
C HIS A 202 -14.75 11.43 16.43
N ALA A 203 -14.35 11.07 17.64
CA ALA A 203 -15.03 10.03 18.43
C ALA A 203 -16.50 10.34 18.74
N GLY A 204 -16.86 11.62 18.83
CA GLY A 204 -18.23 12.08 19.08
C GLY A 204 -19.12 12.24 17.84
N TRP A 205 -18.64 11.94 16.63
CA TRP A 205 -19.41 12.13 15.39
C TRP A 205 -19.75 10.79 14.73
N PRO A 206 -20.92 10.67 14.08
CA PRO A 206 -21.27 9.47 13.34
C PRO A 206 -20.31 9.30 12.15
N ALA A 207 -19.93 8.05 11.90
CA ALA A 207 -19.16 7.66 10.73
C ALA A 207 -19.97 7.87 9.44
N ASP A 208 -19.35 8.45 8.42
CA ASP A 208 -19.91 8.51 7.06
C ASP A 208 -19.60 7.19 6.33
N PRO A 209 -20.60 6.34 6.03
CA PRO A 209 -20.37 5.06 5.36
C PRO A 209 -19.79 5.22 3.95
N ASP A 210 -19.99 6.37 3.30
CA ASP A 210 -19.42 6.65 1.98
C ASP A 210 -17.89 6.81 2.04
N VAL A 211 -17.35 7.21 3.21
CA VAL A 211 -15.90 7.26 3.46
C VAL A 211 -15.33 5.84 3.57
N ASP A 212 -16.02 4.95 4.27
CA ASP A 212 -15.58 3.55 4.40
C ASP A 212 -15.68 2.79 3.07
N ALA A 213 -16.67 3.14 2.25
CA ALA A 213 -16.92 2.49 0.96
C ALA A 213 -15.96 2.94 -0.16
N VAL A 214 -15.04 3.90 0.07
CA VAL A 214 -14.10 4.35 -0.97
C VAL A 214 -13.24 3.16 -1.44
N PRO A 215 -13.22 2.87 -2.75
CA PRO A 215 -12.48 1.73 -3.28
C PRO A 215 -10.97 1.87 -3.07
N HIS A 216 -10.33 0.74 -2.80
CA HIS A 216 -8.88 0.61 -2.91
C HIS A 216 -8.44 0.88 -4.37
N ASP A 217 -7.38 1.66 -4.53
CA ASP A 217 -6.80 1.99 -5.82
C ASP A 217 -5.27 1.95 -5.69
N PRO A 218 -4.58 1.03 -6.41
CA PRO A 218 -3.14 0.88 -6.33
C PRO A 218 -2.33 2.16 -6.63
N GLY A 219 -2.90 3.11 -7.38
CA GLY A 219 -2.24 4.35 -7.77
C GLY A 219 -2.27 5.46 -6.71
N ARG A 220 -3.03 5.27 -5.62
CA ARG A 220 -3.26 6.30 -4.60
C ARG A 220 -3.32 5.74 -3.18
N PHE A 221 -3.17 6.65 -2.22
CA PHE A 221 -3.39 6.40 -0.81
C PHE A 221 -4.19 7.58 -0.25
N ASP A 222 -5.42 7.35 0.19
CA ASP A 222 -6.30 8.44 0.61
C ASP A 222 -6.22 8.70 2.11
N LEU A 223 -6.02 9.97 2.49
CA LEU A 223 -6.35 10.51 3.81
C LEU A 223 -7.74 11.16 3.71
N LEU A 224 -8.75 10.42 4.12
CA LEU A 224 -10.15 10.81 4.06
C LEU A 224 -10.51 11.60 5.32
N LEU A 225 -11.08 12.80 5.19
CA LEU A 225 -11.55 13.55 6.35
C LEU A 225 -13.02 13.24 6.59
N ASP A 226 -13.30 12.34 7.54
CA ASP A 226 -14.64 11.96 7.92
C ASP A 226 -15.16 12.83 9.07
N ALA A 227 -15.61 14.01 8.68
CA ALA A 227 -16.21 14.98 9.56
C ALA A 227 -17.16 15.90 8.77
N PRO A 228 -18.32 16.28 9.35
CA PRO A 228 -19.13 17.35 8.78
C PRO A 228 -18.28 18.61 8.61
N ALA A 229 -18.40 19.32 7.47
CA ALA A 229 -17.52 20.45 7.15
C ALA A 229 -17.49 21.52 8.26
N ALA A 230 -18.64 21.83 8.88
CA ALA A 230 -18.73 22.77 10.00
C ALA A 230 -18.00 22.27 11.25
N GLY A 231 -18.15 20.98 11.60
CA GLY A 231 -17.46 20.36 12.72
C GLY A 231 -15.95 20.33 12.50
N LEU A 232 -15.52 19.91 11.30
CA LEU A 232 -14.11 19.89 10.91
C LEU A 232 -13.49 21.30 10.98
N ALA A 233 -14.17 22.32 10.45
CA ALA A 233 -13.67 23.69 10.48
C ALA A 233 -13.45 24.21 11.91
N ALA A 234 -14.33 23.85 12.85
CA ALA A 234 -14.17 24.19 14.26
C ALA A 234 -13.08 23.35 14.96
N GLY A 235 -12.91 22.10 14.56
CA GLY A 235 -11.99 21.15 15.17
C GLY A 235 -10.57 21.11 14.60
N LEU A 236 -10.31 21.76 13.45
CA LEU A 236 -8.97 21.91 12.86
C LEU A 236 -8.12 22.94 13.61
N THR A 237 -7.74 22.57 14.83
CA THR A 237 -6.78 23.29 15.66
C THR A 237 -5.36 23.16 15.08
N ASP A 238 -4.47 24.07 15.47
CA ASP A 238 -3.05 23.98 15.06
C ASP A 238 -2.37 22.71 15.61
N GLY A 239 -2.83 22.22 16.77
CA GLY A 239 -2.39 20.95 17.34
C GLY A 239 -2.76 19.76 16.44
N LEU A 240 -4.01 19.70 15.97
CA LEU A 240 -4.46 18.65 15.07
C LEU A 240 -3.76 18.72 13.71
N LEU A 241 -3.61 19.92 13.13
CA LEU A 241 -2.87 20.13 11.89
C LEU A 241 -1.41 19.65 12.02
N THR A 242 -0.75 19.97 13.15
CA THR A 242 0.61 19.50 13.44
C THR A 242 0.66 17.98 13.56
N ALA A 243 -0.32 17.36 14.23
CA ALA A 243 -0.42 15.92 14.37
C ALA A 243 -0.63 15.22 13.02
N LEU A 244 -1.48 15.77 12.15
CA LEU A 244 -1.71 15.28 10.79
C LEU A 244 -0.46 15.37 9.91
N GLY A 245 0.28 16.49 9.98
CA GLY A 245 1.56 16.62 9.27
C GLY A 245 2.57 15.56 9.70
N ARG A 246 2.72 15.35 11.01
CA ARG A 246 3.59 14.29 11.56
C ARG A 246 3.15 12.89 11.15
N LEU A 247 1.84 12.64 11.14
CA LEU A 247 1.30 11.36 10.66
C LEU A 247 1.66 11.14 9.19
N ALA A 248 1.43 12.14 8.33
CA ALA A 248 1.75 12.06 6.91
C ALA A 248 3.24 11.82 6.65
N ASP A 249 4.12 12.48 7.42
CA ASP A 249 5.56 12.28 7.36
C ASP A 249 5.97 10.88 7.83
N ALA A 250 5.26 10.30 8.79
CA ALA A 250 5.54 8.98 9.36
C ALA A 250 4.98 7.81 8.52
N LEU A 251 4.15 8.07 7.51
CA LEU A 251 3.65 7.04 6.60
C LEU A 251 4.82 6.35 5.87
N PRO A 252 4.69 5.05 5.53
CA PRO A 252 5.66 4.37 4.69
C PRO A 252 5.92 5.15 3.39
N GLY A 253 7.19 5.29 3.00
CA GLY A 253 7.60 6.11 1.84
C GLY A 253 6.75 5.89 0.57
N PRO A 254 6.53 4.64 0.12
CA PRO A 254 5.67 4.36 -1.04
C PRO A 254 4.21 4.80 -0.89
N ALA A 255 3.64 4.77 0.32
CA ALA A 255 2.30 5.27 0.59
C ALA A 255 2.27 6.80 0.61
N ARG A 256 3.28 7.44 1.21
CA ARG A 256 3.42 8.91 1.24
C ARG A 256 3.53 9.51 -0.16
N LEU A 257 4.23 8.85 -1.09
CA LEU A 257 4.31 9.27 -2.50
C LEU A 257 2.98 9.19 -3.27
N ARG A 258 2.02 8.43 -2.73
CA ARG A 258 0.68 8.22 -3.28
C ARG A 258 -0.39 8.98 -2.50
N LEU A 259 0.01 9.70 -1.43
CA LEU A 259 -0.91 10.37 -0.53
C LEU A 259 -1.74 11.41 -1.28
N ARG A 260 -3.06 11.37 -1.08
CA ARG A 260 -4.02 12.38 -1.48
C ARG A 260 -4.92 12.68 -0.29
N VAL A 261 -5.22 13.95 -0.04
CA VAL A 261 -6.18 14.35 1.01
C VAL A 261 -7.55 14.51 0.37
N VAL A 262 -8.54 13.81 0.88
CA VAL A 262 -9.92 13.89 0.39
C VAL A 262 -10.74 14.71 1.37
N LEU A 263 -11.22 15.86 0.90
CA LEU A 263 -11.91 16.88 1.68
C LEU A 263 -13.44 16.68 1.62
N PRO A 264 -14.18 17.01 2.68
CA PRO A 264 -15.64 17.16 2.59
C PRO A 264 -16.00 18.20 1.51
N ALA A 265 -17.11 17.99 0.80
CA ALA A 265 -17.51 18.83 -0.34
C ALA A 265 -17.63 20.33 0.03
N ASP A 266 -18.12 20.64 1.23
CA ASP A 266 -18.41 22.00 1.67
C ASP A 266 -17.32 22.60 2.58
N LEU A 267 -16.10 22.06 2.56
CA LEU A 267 -15.02 22.60 3.37
C LEU A 267 -14.56 23.96 2.82
N ALA A 268 -14.59 24.99 3.67
CA ALA A 268 -14.16 26.33 3.30
C ALA A 268 -12.71 26.36 2.80
N GLU A 269 -12.45 27.15 1.75
CA GLU A 269 -11.13 27.23 1.08
C GLU A 269 -9.99 27.57 2.06
N GLY A 270 -10.23 28.45 3.04
CA GLY A 270 -9.23 28.78 4.05
C GLY A 270 -8.81 27.58 4.91
N GLN A 271 -9.73 26.66 5.21
CA GLN A 271 -9.41 25.43 5.96
C GLN A 271 -8.72 24.41 5.07
N ALA A 272 -9.14 24.28 3.81
CA ALA A 272 -8.45 23.45 2.82
C ALA A 272 -6.98 23.90 2.65
N LEU A 273 -6.73 25.21 2.60
CA LEU A 273 -5.38 25.77 2.51
C LEU A 273 -4.53 25.47 3.76
N ARG A 274 -5.10 25.59 4.97
CA ARG A 274 -4.42 25.21 6.22
C ARG A 274 -4.03 23.73 6.21
N LEU A 275 -4.95 22.85 5.78
CA LEU A 275 -4.67 21.43 5.61
C LEU A 275 -3.57 21.16 4.58
N ARG A 276 -3.54 21.92 3.48
CA ARG A 276 -2.52 21.78 2.44
C ARG A 276 -1.12 22.13 2.96
N TRP A 277 -1.01 23.10 3.86
CA TRP A 277 0.25 23.44 4.50
C TRP A 277 0.68 22.40 5.54
N ALA A 278 -0.28 21.83 6.27
CA ALA A 278 0.00 20.77 7.24
C ALA A 278 0.38 19.44 6.57
N VAL A 279 -0.32 19.08 5.51
CA VAL A 279 -0.14 17.85 4.74
C VAL A 279 0.09 18.23 3.27
N PRO A 280 1.36 18.33 2.82
CA PRO A 280 1.70 18.79 1.48
C PRO A 280 1.45 17.70 0.42
N ALA A 281 0.18 17.38 0.20
CA ALA A 281 -0.30 16.39 -0.75
C ALA A 281 -1.42 16.98 -1.64
N PRO A 282 -1.67 16.41 -2.84
CA PRO A 282 -2.82 16.75 -3.65
C PRO A 282 -4.12 16.66 -2.85
N GLN A 283 -5.01 17.63 -3.05
CA GLN A 283 -6.32 17.67 -2.40
C GLN A 283 -7.43 17.42 -3.42
N GLN A 284 -8.46 16.68 -3.01
CA GLN A 284 -9.66 16.44 -3.81
C GLN A 284 -10.90 16.62 -2.94
N ALA A 285 -11.81 17.50 -3.36
CA ALA A 285 -13.13 17.59 -2.75
C ALA A 285 -13.97 16.37 -3.16
N ARG A 286 -14.75 15.83 -2.23
CA ARG A 286 -15.77 14.82 -2.54
C ARG A 286 -16.85 15.41 -3.44
N SER A 287 -17.30 14.63 -4.41
CA SER A 287 -18.45 14.99 -5.25
C SER A 287 -19.72 14.52 -4.57
N GLY A 288 -20.47 15.43 -3.95
CA GLY A 288 -21.77 15.15 -3.34
C GLY A 288 -21.87 15.59 -1.88
N ALA A 289 -23.07 16.01 -1.48
CA ALA A 289 -23.36 16.26 -0.07
C ALA A 289 -23.32 14.94 0.71
N SER A 290 -22.63 14.91 1.85
CA SER A 290 -22.69 13.75 2.75
C SER A 290 -24.16 13.45 3.07
N THR A 291 -24.56 12.20 2.87
CA THR A 291 -25.94 11.74 3.16
C THR A 291 -26.21 11.65 4.67
N THR A 292 -25.16 11.69 5.48
CA THR A 292 -25.21 11.73 6.95
C THR A 292 -25.81 13.06 7.41
N THR A 293 -27.12 13.06 7.65
CA THR A 293 -27.79 14.15 8.36
C THR A 293 -27.19 14.22 9.76
N PRO A 294 -26.69 15.38 10.23
CA PRO A 294 -26.13 15.49 11.57
C PRO A 294 -27.19 15.08 12.59
N ALA A 295 -26.91 13.99 13.31
CA ALA A 295 -27.75 13.58 14.41
C ALA A 295 -27.79 14.72 15.43
N ASP A 296 -29.00 15.15 15.79
CA ASP A 296 -29.26 16.18 16.77
C ASP A 296 -28.45 15.89 18.04
N SER A 297 -27.46 16.75 18.33
CA SER A 297 -26.33 16.48 19.23
C SER A 297 -26.70 16.49 20.72
N ALA A 298 -27.96 16.23 21.06
CA ALA A 298 -28.48 16.26 22.43
C ALA A 298 -28.33 14.91 23.16
N ARG A 299 -27.72 13.88 22.56
CA ARG A 299 -27.49 12.59 23.23
C ARG A 299 -26.07 12.53 23.82
N PRO A 300 -25.92 12.32 25.15
CA PRO A 300 -24.61 12.23 25.77
C PRO A 300 -23.84 11.03 25.21
N ALA A 301 -22.54 11.24 24.98
CA ALA A 301 -21.59 10.25 24.47
C ALA A 301 -21.59 8.99 25.35
N GLY A 302 -22.36 7.98 24.94
CA GLY A 302 -22.33 6.64 25.50
C GLY A 302 -21.32 5.79 24.74
N GLU A 303 -20.43 5.14 25.50
CA GLU A 303 -19.57 4.00 25.17
C GLU A 303 -19.17 3.80 23.69
N LEU A 304 -17.87 3.86 23.45
CA LEU A 304 -17.24 3.26 22.26
C LEU A 304 -17.85 1.88 22.00
N PRO A 305 -18.17 1.51 20.75
CA PRO A 305 -18.76 0.22 20.45
C PRO A 305 -17.78 -0.89 20.84
N ALA A 306 -17.96 -1.45 22.04
CA ALA A 306 -17.43 -2.75 22.37
C ALA A 306 -18.05 -3.73 21.36
N GLY A 307 -17.22 -4.30 20.51
CA GLY A 307 -17.65 -5.32 19.55
C GLY A 307 -18.04 -6.59 20.29
N GLU A 308 -19.23 -6.62 20.88
CA GLU A 308 -19.87 -7.84 21.35
C GLU A 308 -20.59 -8.49 20.17
N GLY A 309 -19.90 -9.42 19.51
CA GLY A 309 -20.57 -10.39 18.64
C GLY A 309 -21.35 -11.41 19.48
N PRO A 310 -22.41 -12.03 18.96
CA PRO A 310 -23.17 -13.04 19.68
C PRO A 310 -22.30 -14.28 19.86
N VAL A 311 -21.84 -14.52 21.09
CA VAL A 311 -21.27 -15.82 21.49
C VAL A 311 -22.45 -16.79 21.59
N GLY A 312 -22.72 -17.51 20.50
CA GLY A 312 -23.53 -18.71 20.55
C GLY A 312 -22.76 -19.74 21.36
N GLU A 313 -23.26 -20.04 22.56
CA GLU A 313 -22.77 -21.14 23.40
C GLU A 313 -22.92 -22.46 22.63
N LEU A 314 -21.82 -22.95 22.06
CA LEU A 314 -21.69 -24.34 21.65
C LEU A 314 -21.32 -25.17 22.89
N PRO A 315 -21.89 -26.38 23.05
CA PRO A 315 -21.58 -27.24 24.19
C PRO A 315 -20.10 -27.61 24.17
N VAL A 316 -19.41 -27.30 25.28
CA VAL A 316 -18.02 -27.65 25.53
C VAL A 316 -17.94 -29.14 25.81
N GLU A 317 -17.50 -29.92 24.82
CA GLU A 317 -16.90 -31.23 25.08
C GLU A 317 -15.46 -30.99 25.57
N GLU A 318 -15.19 -31.36 26.82
CA GLU A 318 -13.86 -31.29 27.43
C GLU A 318 -12.91 -32.29 26.76
N GLU A 319 -12.17 -31.86 25.76
CA GLU A 319 -10.97 -32.57 25.29
C GLU A 319 -9.74 -32.22 26.14
N PRO A 320 -8.84 -33.18 26.41
CA PRO A 320 -7.70 -32.99 27.29
C PRO A 320 -6.68 -32.01 26.70
N VAL A 321 -6.27 -31.06 27.55
CA VAL A 321 -5.23 -30.06 27.30
C VAL A 321 -3.88 -30.74 27.07
N GLU A 322 -3.46 -30.87 25.81
CA GLU A 322 -2.06 -31.07 25.46
C GLU A 322 -1.37 -29.71 25.35
N ASP A 323 -0.33 -29.52 26.18
CA ASP A 323 0.61 -28.40 26.17
C ASP A 323 1.10 -28.09 24.74
N ARG A 324 0.62 -26.98 24.17
CA ARG A 324 1.20 -26.37 22.97
C ARG A 324 1.99 -25.12 23.37
N PRO A 325 3.25 -25.00 22.95
CA PRO A 325 4.05 -23.82 23.26
C PRO A 325 3.53 -22.59 22.52
N GLU A 326 3.38 -21.52 23.27
CA GLU A 326 3.04 -20.17 22.81
C GLU A 326 4.22 -19.61 22.01
N ASP A 327 4.10 -19.60 20.69
CA ASP A 327 5.06 -18.90 19.83
C ASP A 327 4.77 -17.39 19.87
N GLU A 328 5.39 -16.72 20.84
CA GLU A 328 5.65 -15.28 20.86
C GLU A 328 6.50 -14.89 19.64
N TRP A 329 5.87 -14.30 18.62
CA TRP A 329 6.57 -13.59 17.55
C TRP A 329 6.49 -12.09 17.76
N TRP A 330 7.31 -11.57 18.67
CA TRP A 330 7.67 -10.14 18.67
C TRP A 330 9.06 -9.94 18.08
N MET A 331 9.22 -8.81 17.40
CA MET A 331 10.43 -8.36 16.74
C MET A 331 11.62 -8.33 17.72
N THR A 332 12.61 -9.18 17.51
CA THR A 332 13.99 -8.89 17.96
C THR A 332 14.85 -8.53 16.76
N SER A 333 15.24 -7.26 16.72
CA SER A 333 16.38 -6.80 15.94
C SER A 333 17.64 -7.50 16.45
N ALA A 334 18.15 -8.47 15.69
CA ALA A 334 19.47 -9.03 15.93
C ALA A 334 20.45 -8.45 14.90
N VAL A 335 21.36 -7.62 15.39
CA VAL A 335 22.63 -7.32 14.74
C VAL A 335 23.41 -8.63 14.69
N VAL A 336 23.64 -9.17 13.50
CA VAL A 336 24.59 -10.27 13.30
C VAL A 336 25.76 -9.74 12.47
N GLY A 337 26.87 -9.51 13.17
CA GLY A 337 28.19 -9.52 12.56
C GLY A 337 28.73 -10.95 12.53
N GLY A 338 29.62 -11.24 11.57
CA GLY A 338 30.45 -12.43 11.60
C GLY A 338 30.34 -13.33 10.37
N ASP A 339 31.11 -12.97 9.35
CA ASP A 339 32.17 -13.81 8.76
C ASP A 339 31.89 -15.32 8.63
N SER A 340 31.71 -15.78 7.38
CA SER A 340 32.05 -17.13 6.94
C SER A 340 32.03 -17.19 5.41
N GLY A 341 33.22 -17.21 4.81
CA GLY A 341 33.42 -17.40 3.39
C GLY A 341 33.07 -18.81 2.93
N VAL A 342 32.32 -18.88 1.83
CA VAL A 342 32.36 -19.98 0.84
C VAL A 342 32.08 -19.35 -0.51
N THR A 343 33.10 -19.21 -1.34
CA THR A 343 32.99 -18.80 -2.75
C THR A 343 32.64 -20.02 -3.61
N PRO A 344 31.57 -19.99 -4.43
CA PRO A 344 31.43 -20.93 -5.52
C PRO A 344 32.31 -20.51 -6.71
N GLU A 345 33.03 -21.48 -7.23
CA GLU A 345 33.87 -21.42 -8.42
C GLU A 345 32.99 -21.13 -9.65
N VAL A 346 33.10 -19.91 -10.19
CA VAL A 346 32.45 -19.51 -11.45
C VAL A 346 33.43 -19.75 -12.59
N THR A 347 33.03 -20.58 -13.55
CA THR A 347 33.81 -20.88 -14.75
C THR A 347 33.94 -19.65 -15.67
N PRO A 348 35.09 -19.46 -16.33
CA PRO A 348 35.42 -18.23 -17.07
C PRO A 348 34.64 -17.98 -18.37
N GLU A 349 33.60 -18.77 -18.67
CA GLU A 349 32.89 -18.70 -19.95
C GLU A 349 31.61 -17.83 -19.89
N VAL A 350 31.06 -17.57 -18.70
CA VAL A 350 29.87 -16.71 -18.51
C VAL A 350 30.25 -15.26 -18.12
N ALA A 351 31.52 -15.00 -17.81
CA ALA A 351 32.02 -13.66 -17.47
C ALA A 351 32.30 -12.77 -18.70
N ALA A 352 32.36 -13.34 -19.91
CA ALA A 352 32.65 -12.62 -21.14
C ALA A 352 31.42 -11.94 -21.78
N GLU A 353 30.21 -12.41 -21.48
CA GLU A 353 28.99 -11.89 -22.13
C GLU A 353 28.41 -10.67 -21.41
N VAL A 354 28.64 -10.53 -20.10
CA VAL A 354 28.19 -9.38 -19.29
C VAL A 354 29.18 -8.20 -19.34
N ALA A 355 30.43 -8.43 -19.79
CA ALA A 355 31.45 -7.39 -19.91
C ALA A 355 31.39 -6.59 -21.23
N ALA A 356 30.64 -7.06 -22.23
CA ALA A 356 30.53 -6.41 -23.53
C ALA A 356 29.48 -5.28 -23.57
N GLU A 357 28.51 -5.27 -22.65
CA GLU A 357 27.43 -4.27 -22.64
C GLU A 357 27.76 -3.01 -21.81
N VAL A 358 28.77 -3.08 -20.92
CA VAL A 358 29.21 -1.94 -20.09
C VAL A 358 30.37 -1.15 -20.74
N ALA A 359 30.91 -1.63 -21.87
CA ALA A 359 32.06 -1.03 -22.55
C ALA A 359 31.73 0.05 -23.61
N ALA A 360 30.44 0.33 -23.87
CA ALA A 360 30.02 1.30 -24.90
C ALA A 360 29.81 2.74 -24.38
N GLU A 361 29.95 3.00 -23.07
CA GLU A 361 29.64 4.32 -22.47
C GLU A 361 30.84 4.99 -21.75
N ALA A 362 32.07 4.59 -22.10
CA ALA A 362 33.29 5.10 -21.46
C ALA A 362 34.40 5.49 -22.45
N GLU A 363 34.08 6.07 -23.60
CA GLU A 363 35.05 6.82 -24.42
C GLU A 363 34.97 8.31 -24.07
N GLY A 364 35.84 8.77 -23.15
CA GLY A 364 35.91 10.21 -22.87
C GLY A 364 36.73 10.67 -21.67
N ARG A 365 37.64 9.86 -21.11
CA ARG A 365 38.48 10.34 -20.00
C ARG A 365 39.95 9.97 -20.23
N PRO A 366 40.87 10.95 -20.31
CA PRO A 366 42.30 10.68 -20.40
C PRO A 366 42.85 10.17 -19.05
N PRO A 367 43.88 9.31 -19.08
CA PRO A 367 44.44 8.71 -17.86
C PRO A 367 45.37 9.69 -17.12
N PRO A 368 45.42 9.66 -15.77
CA PRO A 368 46.46 10.35 -15.02
C PRO A 368 47.77 9.55 -15.02
N ALA A 369 48.87 10.28 -15.07
CA ALA A 369 50.24 9.76 -15.08
C ALA A 369 50.64 9.11 -13.75
N ALA A 370 51.48 8.07 -13.85
CA ALA A 370 52.16 7.44 -12.74
C ALA A 370 53.41 8.22 -12.30
N SER A 371 53.58 8.39 -11.00
CA SER A 371 54.86 8.68 -10.31
C SER A 371 54.61 8.31 -8.84
N GLY A 372 55.30 7.37 -8.21
CA GLY A 372 56.73 7.40 -7.90
C GLY A 372 56.87 7.49 -6.37
N ALA A 373 57.36 6.42 -5.74
CA ALA A 373 57.57 6.27 -4.28
C ALA A 373 58.76 7.13 -3.76
N PRO A 374 59.27 6.94 -2.52
CA PRO A 374 58.66 6.93 -1.18
C PRO A 374 59.39 7.90 -0.19
N GLY A 375 58.82 8.08 1.00
CA GLY A 375 59.58 8.35 2.23
C GLY A 375 59.37 9.72 2.87
N THR A 376 58.97 9.72 4.13
CA THR A 376 59.72 10.20 5.32
C THR A 376 58.72 10.50 6.44
N ALA A 377 59.01 9.99 7.63
CA ALA A 377 58.21 10.16 8.83
C ALA A 377 58.37 11.57 9.42
N GLU A 378 57.28 12.26 9.73
CA GLU A 378 57.31 13.41 10.66
C GLU A 378 55.94 13.68 11.31
N ALA A 379 55.97 13.79 12.65
CA ALA A 379 55.10 14.46 13.62
C ALA A 379 53.56 14.21 13.66
N PRO A 380 52.96 14.08 14.87
CA PRO A 380 51.52 13.94 15.04
C PRO A 380 50.77 15.27 14.81
N PRO A 381 49.59 15.26 14.16
CA PRO A 381 48.79 16.47 13.97
C PRO A 381 48.05 16.86 15.24
N GLY A 382 47.98 18.18 15.48
CA GLY A 382 47.14 18.78 16.51
C GLY A 382 45.63 18.58 16.25
N PRO A 383 44.78 18.97 17.21
CA PRO A 383 43.34 18.72 17.14
C PRO A 383 42.68 19.43 15.95
N PRO A 384 41.66 18.82 15.33
CA PRO A 384 41.01 19.39 14.15
C PRO A 384 40.23 20.67 14.49
N THR A 385 40.49 21.72 13.72
CA THR A 385 39.61 22.88 13.60
C THR A 385 38.40 22.50 12.75
N ASP A 386 37.20 22.72 13.30
CA ASP A 386 35.92 22.65 12.58
C ASP A 386 35.86 23.70 11.47
N ASP A 387 36.26 23.32 10.26
CA ASP A 387 35.89 24.04 9.03
C ASP A 387 34.61 23.42 8.47
N VAL A 388 33.48 24.05 8.78
CA VAL A 388 32.18 23.79 8.13
C VAL A 388 32.17 24.51 6.78
N PRO A 389 32.09 23.82 5.63
CA PRO A 389 31.89 24.50 4.36
C PRO A 389 30.42 24.96 4.24
N THR A 390 30.17 26.24 4.50
CA THR A 390 28.98 26.96 4.02
C THR A 390 29.08 27.16 2.50
N GLY A 391 28.73 26.12 1.74
CA GLY A 391 28.48 26.20 0.30
C GLY A 391 27.07 25.72 -0.01
N PRO A 392 26.26 26.45 -0.80
CA PRO A 392 24.93 25.98 -1.18
C PRO A 392 25.07 24.71 -2.04
N ILE A 393 24.39 23.63 -1.62
CA ILE A 393 24.26 22.41 -2.41
C ILE A 393 23.38 22.73 -3.63
N PRO A 394 23.87 22.59 -4.87
CA PRO A 394 23.05 22.82 -6.06
C PRO A 394 22.02 21.70 -6.21
N VAL A 395 20.75 22.03 -6.02
CA VAL A 395 19.63 21.15 -6.37
C VAL A 395 19.30 21.40 -7.85
N PRO A 396 19.30 20.39 -8.73
CA PRO A 396 18.92 20.59 -10.13
C PRO A 396 17.41 20.85 -10.21
N ALA A 397 17.01 22.12 -10.21
CA ALA A 397 15.65 22.53 -10.51
C ALA A 397 15.40 22.42 -12.01
N THR A 398 14.54 21.48 -12.40
CA THR A 398 14.02 21.40 -13.77
C THR A 398 12.92 22.45 -13.91
N LEU A 399 13.10 23.44 -14.80
CA LEU A 399 12.10 24.48 -15.04
C LEU A 399 11.23 24.11 -16.23
N LEU A 400 9.92 24.22 -16.06
CA LEU A 400 8.92 24.09 -17.12
C LEU A 400 8.58 25.51 -17.62
N ALA A 401 8.85 25.76 -18.90
CA ALA A 401 8.44 27.00 -19.57
C ALA A 401 7.27 26.73 -20.50
N VAL A 402 6.32 27.66 -20.55
CA VAL A 402 5.20 27.63 -21.51
C VAL A 402 5.54 28.57 -22.66
N THR A 403 5.58 28.05 -23.88
CA THR A 403 5.84 28.88 -25.06
C THR A 403 4.67 29.82 -25.32
N ARG A 404 4.90 30.84 -26.16
CA ARG A 404 3.85 31.79 -26.59
C ARG A 404 2.66 31.11 -27.32
N GLU A 405 2.84 29.87 -27.74
CA GLU A 405 1.84 29.01 -28.40
C GLU A 405 1.13 28.05 -27.42
N GLY A 406 1.42 28.15 -26.11
CA GLY A 406 0.79 27.34 -25.08
C GLY A 406 1.38 25.93 -24.91
N ARG A 407 2.52 25.62 -25.54
CA ARG A 407 3.19 24.32 -25.37
C ARG A 407 4.13 24.35 -24.18
N MET A 408 4.07 23.32 -23.34
CA MET A 408 5.00 23.15 -22.22
C MET A 408 6.30 22.53 -22.72
N GLN A 409 7.44 23.14 -22.41
CA GLN A 409 8.77 22.59 -22.67
C GLN A 409 9.60 22.56 -21.39
N LEU A 410 10.33 21.47 -21.19
CA LEU A 410 11.37 21.37 -20.18
C LEU A 410 12.57 22.21 -20.63
N VAL A 411 12.94 23.21 -19.84
CA VAL A 411 14.13 24.02 -20.10
C VAL A 411 15.21 23.63 -19.10
N ARG A 412 16.31 23.08 -19.61
CA ARG A 412 17.52 22.91 -18.79
C ARG A 412 18.14 24.29 -18.58
N PRO A 413 18.37 24.74 -17.34
CA PRO A 413 19.03 26.02 -17.11
C PRO A 413 20.47 25.92 -17.64
N SER A 414 20.83 26.76 -18.62
CA SER A 414 22.23 26.99 -18.97
C SER A 414 22.91 27.72 -17.80
N PRO A 415 24.15 27.36 -17.43
CA PRO A 415 24.89 28.10 -16.41
C PRO A 415 25.11 29.52 -16.90
N VAL A 416 24.50 30.49 -16.20
CA VAL A 416 24.75 31.91 -16.43
C VAL A 416 26.17 32.21 -15.93
N VAL A 417 27.10 32.42 -16.86
CA VAL A 417 28.41 32.98 -16.55
C VAL A 417 28.20 34.45 -16.21
N VAL A 418 28.23 34.78 -14.91
CA VAL A 418 28.23 36.17 -14.44
C VAL A 418 29.57 36.78 -14.82
N GLY A 419 29.58 37.58 -15.88
CA GLY A 419 30.74 38.37 -16.30
C GLY A 419 31.12 39.38 -15.22
N ARG A 420 32.43 39.43 -14.92
CA ARG A 420 33.07 40.41 -14.03
C ARG A 420 32.73 41.85 -14.51
N PRO A 421 32.36 42.79 -13.63
CA PRO A 421 32.20 44.18 -14.02
C PRO A 421 33.57 44.78 -14.38
N PRO A 422 33.64 45.74 -15.32
CA PRO A 422 34.89 46.38 -15.69
C PRO A 422 35.41 47.25 -14.54
N GLU A 423 36.69 47.08 -14.22
CA GLU A 423 37.44 47.93 -13.30
C GLU A 423 37.54 49.36 -13.87
N ARG A 424 37.41 50.36 -12.99
CA ARG A 424 37.67 51.78 -13.28
C ARG A 424 39.08 52.15 -12.89
#